data_AF-A0A3N1PUX9-F1
#
_entry.id   AF-A0A3N1PUX9-F1
#
_cell.length_a   1.000
_cell.length_b   1.000
_cell.length_c   1.000
_cell.angle_alpha   90.00
_cell.angle_beta   90.00
_cell.angle_gamma   90.00
#
_symmetry.space_group_name_H-M   'P 1'
#
loop_
_entity.id
_entity.type
_entity.pdbx_description
1 polymer ?
#
loop_
_entity_poly.entity_id
_entity_poly.type
_entity_poly.pdbx_seq_one_letter_code
_entity_poly.pdbx_strand_id
1 'polypeptide(L)'
;MQRYTFRRFNPVGHFQTATQMQGPYHPHGTDRMNAILATNHAPYGTVGYGVNAAITGIFTGAHTAGQTHIGTVFGAPQTQHLLQQPNTWANNRAVAQVEHTYWRGVRDNPNERFGNRFAATFATMFTPGMRAGIQMTFGEARRMWNNH
;
A
#
# COMPACT_ATOMS: atom_id res chain seq x y z
N MET A 1 -32.86 2.27 21.40
CA MET A 1 -32.44 2.81 20.08
C MET A 1 -31.06 3.45 20.22
N GLN A 2 -29.98 2.70 19.97
CA GLN A 2 -28.62 3.26 19.97
C GLN A 2 -28.33 3.85 18.59
N ARG A 3 -28.10 5.17 18.55
CA ARG A 3 -27.65 5.90 17.37
C ARG A 3 -26.19 5.54 17.12
N TYR A 4 -25.92 4.83 16.04
CA TYR A 4 -24.57 4.68 15.50
C TYR A 4 -24.11 6.04 14.97
N THR A 5 -23.32 6.76 15.77
CA THR A 5 -22.51 7.87 15.28
C THR A 5 -21.44 7.28 14.37
N PHE A 6 -21.63 7.43 13.07
CA PHE A 6 -20.55 7.32 12.09
C PHE A 6 -19.42 8.26 12.54
N ARG A 7 -18.38 7.70 13.17
CA ARG A 7 -17.12 8.42 13.39
C ARG A 7 -16.69 8.92 12.02
N ARG A 8 -16.62 10.25 11.84
CA ARG A 8 -15.99 10.88 10.69
C ARG A 8 -14.65 10.19 10.47
N PHE A 9 -14.51 9.53 9.33
CA PHE A 9 -13.23 9.03 8.85
C PHE A 9 -12.26 10.21 8.88
N ASN A 10 -11.32 10.19 9.83
CA ASN A 10 -10.31 11.22 9.98
C ASN A 10 -8.98 10.65 9.46
N PRO A 11 -8.72 10.73 8.14
CA PRO A 11 -7.49 10.19 7.56
C PRO A 11 -6.23 10.81 8.19
N VAL A 12 -6.35 12.02 8.75
CA VAL A 12 -5.26 12.82 9.34
C VAL A 12 -4.52 12.13 10.49
N GLY A 13 -5.23 11.51 11.44
CA GLY A 13 -4.58 10.90 12.61
C GLY A 13 -3.76 9.65 12.28
N HIS A 14 -4.14 8.95 11.22
CA HIS A 14 -3.51 7.68 10.85
C HIS A 14 -2.33 7.85 9.89
N PHE A 15 -2.29 8.93 9.09
CA PHE A 15 -1.11 9.28 8.27
C PHE A 15 0.11 9.60 9.13
N GLN A 16 -0.04 10.43 10.18
CA GLN A 16 1.03 10.73 11.13
C GLN A 16 1.47 9.48 11.89
N THR A 17 0.51 8.63 12.31
CA THR A 17 0.82 7.37 12.99
C THR A 17 1.66 6.45 12.09
N ALA A 18 1.35 6.37 10.79
CA ALA A 18 2.07 5.51 9.84
C ALA A 18 3.43 6.06 9.38
N THR A 19 3.59 7.38 9.22
CA THR A 19 4.91 7.98 8.97
C THR A 19 5.81 7.97 10.21
N GLN A 20 5.22 7.99 11.41
CA GLN A 20 5.91 7.86 12.70
C GLN A 20 6.13 6.40 13.14
N MET A 21 5.72 5.39 12.35
CA MET A 21 6.04 3.99 12.62
C MET A 21 7.55 3.76 12.49
N GLN A 22 8.28 4.08 13.56
CA GLN A 22 9.66 3.67 13.79
C GLN A 22 9.64 2.25 14.37
N GLY A 23 9.93 1.29 13.53
CA GLY A 23 10.22 -0.09 13.92
C GLY A 23 11.34 -0.62 13.02
N PRO A 24 12.11 -1.62 13.46
CA PRO A 24 13.11 -2.24 12.60
C PRO A 24 12.41 -2.79 11.35
N TYR A 25 12.80 -2.29 10.17
CA TYR A 25 12.42 -2.91 8.91
C TYR A 25 12.93 -4.35 8.91
N HIS A 26 12.02 -5.30 8.79
CA HIS A 26 12.38 -6.71 8.65
C HIS A 26 12.26 -7.08 7.17
N PRO A 27 13.37 -7.28 6.44
CA PRO A 27 13.33 -7.59 5.01
C PRO A 27 12.60 -8.90 4.67
N HIS A 28 12.40 -9.77 5.66
CA HIS A 28 11.62 -11.01 5.54
C HIS A 28 10.20 -10.89 6.12
N GLY A 29 9.84 -9.72 6.61
CA GLY A 29 8.54 -9.46 7.17
C GLY A 29 7.48 -9.40 6.09
N THR A 30 6.38 -10.11 6.31
CA THR A 30 5.42 -10.41 5.25
C THR A 30 4.15 -9.57 5.32
N ASP A 31 3.87 -8.93 6.44
CA ASP A 31 2.59 -8.26 6.67
C ASP A 31 2.51 -6.87 6.03
N ARG A 32 1.33 -6.26 6.12
CA ARG A 32 1.08 -4.90 5.62
C ARG A 32 1.92 -3.85 6.35
N MET A 33 2.29 -4.09 7.61
CA MET A 33 3.20 -3.22 8.36
C MET A 33 4.58 -3.20 7.71
N ASN A 34 5.12 -4.36 7.34
CA ASN A 34 6.38 -4.42 6.61
C ASN A 34 6.29 -3.79 5.22
N ALA A 35 5.14 -3.79 4.56
CA ALA A 35 4.95 -3.03 3.33
C ALA A 35 5.08 -1.50 3.55
N ILE A 36 4.58 -0.98 4.68
CA ILE A 36 4.74 0.43 5.06
C ILE A 36 6.22 0.70 5.34
N LEU A 37 6.87 -0.11 6.18
CA LEU A 37 8.29 0.06 6.53
C LEU A 37 9.21 -0.05 5.30
N ALA A 38 8.94 -0.98 4.39
CA ALA A 38 9.68 -1.19 3.14
C ALA A 38 9.62 0.02 2.19
N THR A 39 8.65 0.91 2.37
CA THR A 39 8.42 2.06 1.48
C THR A 39 8.61 3.41 2.19
N ASN A 40 8.79 3.41 3.52
CA ASN A 40 8.82 4.64 4.33
C ASN A 40 10.01 5.56 4.02
N HIS A 41 11.13 4.98 3.60
CA HIS A 41 12.37 5.71 3.30
C HIS A 41 12.38 6.36 1.91
N ALA A 42 11.35 6.17 1.10
CA ALA A 42 11.31 6.66 -0.26
C ALA A 42 11.21 8.20 -0.31
N PRO A 43 12.16 8.91 -0.94
CA PRO A 43 12.15 10.36 -0.97
C PRO A 43 11.06 10.90 -1.89
N TYR A 44 10.64 12.15 -1.65
CA TYR A 44 9.71 12.85 -2.54
C TYR A 44 10.22 12.84 -4.00
N GLY A 45 9.30 12.68 -4.95
CA GLY A 45 9.61 12.57 -6.37
C GLY A 45 9.89 11.14 -6.85
N THR A 46 9.87 10.14 -5.95
CA THR A 46 9.98 8.71 -6.32
C THR A 46 8.63 8.00 -6.28
N VAL A 47 8.53 6.87 -6.98
CA VAL A 47 7.34 5.99 -6.93
C VAL A 47 7.04 5.56 -5.50
N GLY A 48 8.07 5.20 -4.73
CA GLY A 48 7.92 4.72 -3.36
C GLY A 48 7.24 5.73 -2.43
N TYR A 49 7.38 7.03 -2.68
CA TYR A 49 6.73 8.07 -1.90
C TYR A 49 5.20 8.00 -1.99
N GLY A 50 4.67 7.83 -3.20
CA GLY A 50 3.23 7.71 -3.46
C GLY A 50 2.69 6.33 -3.05
N VAL A 51 3.46 5.27 -3.30
CA VAL A 51 3.13 3.91 -2.86
C VAL A 51 3.00 3.83 -1.34
N ASN A 52 3.94 4.40 -0.59
CA ASN A 52 3.87 4.43 0.87
C ASN A 52 2.61 5.16 1.38
N ALA A 53 2.25 6.28 0.76
CA ALA A 53 1.05 7.03 1.09
C ALA A 53 -0.22 6.21 0.83
N ALA A 54 -0.28 5.50 -0.31
CA ALA A 54 -1.41 4.64 -0.65
C ALA A 54 -1.54 3.43 0.29
N ILE A 55 -0.44 2.73 0.60
CA ILE A 55 -0.45 1.59 1.55
C ILE A 55 -0.89 2.06 2.94
N THR A 56 -0.40 3.22 3.37
CA THR A 56 -0.79 3.86 4.63
C THR A 56 -2.28 4.18 4.66
N GLY A 57 -2.83 4.76 3.58
CA GLY A 57 -4.26 5.05 3.47
C GLY A 57 -5.12 3.79 3.54
N ILE A 58 -4.68 2.70 2.89
CA ILE A 58 -5.35 1.40 2.96
C ILE A 58 -5.26 0.80 4.37
N PHE A 59 -4.09 0.86 5.02
CA PHE A 59 -3.92 0.38 6.39
C PHE A 59 -4.79 1.17 7.38
N THR A 60 -4.96 2.46 7.15
CA THR A 60 -5.85 3.33 7.93
C THR A 60 -7.31 2.90 7.83
N GLY A 61 -7.79 2.64 6.61
CA GLY A 61 -9.21 2.33 6.38
C GLY A 61 -9.58 0.86 6.61
N ALA A 62 -8.64 -0.06 6.36
CA ALA A 62 -8.89 -1.50 6.39
C ALA A 62 -8.06 -2.25 7.45
N HIS A 63 -7.19 -1.56 8.20
CA HIS A 63 -6.28 -2.15 9.19
C HIS A 63 -5.59 -3.41 8.64
N THR A 64 -5.79 -4.54 9.32
CA THR A 64 -5.21 -5.85 9.00
C THR A 64 -6.15 -6.72 8.16
N ALA A 65 -7.34 -6.24 7.81
CA ALA A 65 -8.27 -7.00 6.98
C ALA A 65 -7.64 -7.28 5.60
N GLY A 66 -7.63 -8.56 5.21
CA GLY A 66 -6.95 -9.00 3.99
C GLY A 66 -5.43 -8.92 4.06
N GLN A 67 -4.83 -9.05 5.25
CA GLN A 67 -3.39 -9.29 5.41
C GLN A 67 -3.01 -10.62 4.77
N THR A 68 -2.70 -10.54 3.49
CA THR A 68 -1.85 -11.52 2.83
C THR A 68 -0.42 -10.99 2.86
N HIS A 69 0.58 -11.85 2.63
CA HIS A 69 2.03 -11.61 2.68
C HIS A 69 2.58 -10.48 1.77
N ILE A 70 1.87 -9.37 1.57
CA ILE A 70 2.16 -8.25 0.69
C ILE A 70 3.46 -7.51 1.05
N GLY A 71 3.90 -7.60 2.32
CA GLY A 71 5.23 -7.14 2.74
C GLY A 71 6.35 -7.79 1.94
N THR A 72 6.18 -9.04 1.51
CA THR A 72 7.17 -9.73 0.63
C THR A 72 7.28 -9.09 -0.74
N VAL A 73 6.17 -8.56 -1.28
CA VAL A 73 6.16 -7.90 -2.59
C VAL A 73 6.96 -6.61 -2.52
N PHE A 74 6.70 -5.78 -1.50
CA PHE A 74 7.40 -4.52 -1.36
C PHE A 74 8.83 -4.69 -0.86
N GLY A 75 9.15 -5.74 -0.11
CA GLY A 75 10.52 -6.08 0.27
C GLY A 75 11.37 -6.72 -0.83
N ALA A 76 10.77 -7.20 -1.92
CA ALA A 76 11.52 -7.86 -2.99
C ALA A 76 12.50 -6.88 -3.69
N PRO A 77 13.74 -7.32 -4.01
CA PRO A 77 14.75 -6.45 -4.62
C PRO A 77 14.29 -5.75 -5.91
N GLN A 78 13.54 -6.45 -6.76
CA GLN A 78 12.98 -5.89 -7.98
C GLN A 78 12.00 -4.75 -7.69
N THR A 79 11.12 -4.93 -6.70
CA THR A 79 10.16 -3.90 -6.30
C THR A 79 10.88 -2.72 -5.66
N GLN A 80 11.88 -2.96 -4.81
CA GLN A 80 12.71 -1.92 -4.22
C GLN A 80 13.39 -1.05 -5.29
N HIS A 81 13.93 -1.66 -6.35
CA HIS A 81 14.48 -0.92 -7.49
C HIS A 81 13.43 -0.05 -8.21
N LEU A 82 12.21 -0.56 -8.39
CA LEU A 82 11.11 0.21 -8.99
C LEU A 82 10.65 1.37 -8.10
N LEU A 83 10.64 1.18 -6.77
CA LEU A 83 10.23 2.21 -5.81
C LEU A 83 11.18 3.42 -5.81
N GLN A 84 12.44 3.22 -6.18
CA GLN A 84 13.45 4.28 -6.30
C GLN A 84 13.35 5.08 -7.61
N GLN A 85 12.53 4.62 -8.58
CA GLN A 85 12.39 5.31 -9.86
C GLN A 85 11.64 6.64 -9.73
N PRO A 86 11.82 7.57 -10.68
CA PRO A 86 11.04 8.81 -10.72
C PRO A 86 9.55 8.56 -10.73
N ASN A 87 8.78 9.41 -10.04
CA ASN A 87 7.32 9.33 -9.91
C ASN A 87 6.61 9.69 -11.23
N THR A 88 6.66 8.78 -12.19
CA THR A 88 5.96 8.89 -13.48
C THR A 88 4.83 7.87 -13.55
N TRP A 89 3.85 8.11 -14.42
CA TRP A 89 2.77 7.17 -14.66
C TRP A 89 3.29 5.76 -15.03
N ALA A 90 4.28 5.69 -15.93
CA ALA A 90 4.86 4.43 -16.39
C ALA A 90 5.51 3.64 -15.23
N ASN A 91 6.27 4.31 -14.36
CA ASN A 91 6.96 3.67 -13.25
C ASN A 91 5.99 3.22 -12.14
N ASN A 92 4.97 4.04 -11.82
CA ASN A 92 3.90 3.64 -10.89
C ASN A 92 3.13 2.43 -11.44
N ARG A 93 2.80 2.44 -12.73
CA ARG A 93 2.14 1.31 -13.38
C ARG A 93 2.98 0.04 -13.31
N ALA A 94 4.31 0.13 -13.41
CA ALA A 94 5.19 -1.02 -13.27
C ALA A 94 5.11 -1.64 -11.86
N VAL A 95 5.14 -0.84 -10.80
CA VAL A 95 4.93 -1.35 -9.42
C VAL A 95 3.54 -1.92 -9.25
N ALA A 96 2.52 -1.23 -9.75
CA ALA A 96 1.14 -1.69 -9.70
C ALA A 96 0.91 -3.01 -10.45
N GLN A 97 1.67 -3.28 -11.52
CA GLN A 97 1.66 -4.54 -12.25
C GLN A 97 2.21 -5.69 -11.39
N VAL A 98 3.30 -5.44 -10.66
CA VAL A 98 3.86 -6.42 -9.71
C VAL A 98 2.85 -6.74 -8.62
N GLU A 99 2.25 -5.72 -7.99
CA GLU A 99 1.20 -5.91 -6.99
C GLU A 99 0.00 -6.70 -7.54
N HIS A 100 -0.49 -6.32 -8.73
CA HIS A 100 -1.66 -6.98 -9.33
C HIS A 100 -1.39 -8.45 -9.63
N THR A 101 -0.19 -8.76 -10.12
CA THR A 101 0.26 -10.14 -10.38
C THR A 101 0.28 -10.96 -9.09
N TYR A 102 0.82 -10.38 -8.00
CA TYR A 102 0.77 -11.02 -6.68
C TYR A 102 -0.66 -11.31 -6.23
N TRP A 103 -1.56 -10.32 -6.30
CA TRP A 103 -2.95 -10.51 -5.88
C TRP A 103 -3.69 -11.54 -6.72
N ARG A 104 -3.40 -11.63 -8.03
CA ARG A 104 -3.89 -12.72 -8.86
C ARG A 104 -3.39 -14.08 -8.38
N GLY A 105 -2.11 -14.20 -8.06
CA GLY A 105 -1.53 -15.43 -7.51
C GLY A 105 -2.21 -15.87 -6.21
N VAL A 106 -2.45 -14.94 -5.28
CA VAL A 106 -3.19 -15.20 -4.03
C VAL A 106 -4.63 -15.65 -4.30
N ARG A 107 -5.34 -14.98 -5.21
CA ARG A 107 -6.73 -15.30 -5.57
C ARG A 107 -6.85 -16.71 -6.16
N ASP A 108 -5.93 -17.04 -7.07
CA ASP A 108 -5.94 -18.25 -7.88
C ASP A 108 -5.32 -19.45 -7.13
N ASN A 109 -4.67 -19.24 -5.97
CA ASN A 109 -4.09 -20.30 -5.14
C ASN A 109 -5.18 -21.05 -4.33
N PRO A 110 -5.43 -22.35 -4.61
CA PRO A 110 -6.44 -23.12 -3.90
C PRO A 110 -6.08 -23.41 -2.43
N ASN A 111 -4.79 -23.35 -2.07
CA ASN A 111 -4.29 -23.61 -0.71
C ASN A 111 -4.34 -22.35 0.18
N GLU A 112 -4.72 -21.21 -0.37
CA GLU A 112 -4.80 -19.95 0.36
C GLU A 112 -6.09 -19.85 1.18
N ARG A 113 -6.04 -19.17 2.33
CA ARG A 113 -7.21 -19.02 3.21
C ARG A 113 -8.34 -18.27 2.47
N PHE A 114 -9.59 -18.69 2.69
CA PHE A 114 -10.76 -18.07 2.05
C PHE A 114 -10.79 -16.54 2.20
N GLY A 115 -10.52 -16.02 3.41
CA GLY A 115 -10.47 -14.57 3.66
C GLY A 115 -9.40 -13.84 2.83
N ASN A 116 -8.25 -14.46 2.60
CA ASN A 116 -7.17 -13.91 1.77
C ASN A 116 -7.55 -13.93 0.28
N ARG A 117 -8.19 -15.01 -0.19
CA ARG A 117 -8.70 -15.11 -1.56
C ARG A 117 -9.82 -14.10 -1.84
N PHE A 118 -10.68 -13.85 -0.86
CA PHE A 118 -11.73 -12.83 -0.94
C PHE A 118 -11.11 -11.43 -1.03
N ALA A 119 -10.17 -11.09 -0.14
CA ALA A 119 -9.45 -9.82 -0.20
C ALA A 119 -8.67 -9.65 -1.52
N ALA A 120 -8.04 -10.72 -2.01
CA ALA A 120 -7.34 -10.73 -3.28
C ALA A 120 -8.29 -10.51 -4.47
N THR A 121 -9.50 -11.07 -4.43
CA THR A 121 -10.54 -10.81 -5.43
C THR A 121 -10.86 -9.32 -5.50
N PHE A 122 -11.13 -8.67 -4.37
CA PHE A 122 -11.33 -7.22 -4.32
C PHE A 122 -10.11 -6.44 -4.81
N ALA A 123 -8.91 -6.85 -4.40
CA ALA A 123 -7.67 -6.22 -4.83
C ALA A 123 -7.47 -6.30 -6.36
N THR A 124 -7.83 -7.42 -6.99
CA THR A 124 -7.69 -7.61 -8.44
C THR A 124 -8.68 -6.80 -9.29
N MET A 125 -9.77 -6.29 -8.70
CA MET A 125 -10.70 -5.37 -9.39
C MET A 125 -10.02 -4.04 -9.76
N PHE A 126 -9.02 -3.63 -8.99
CA PHE A 126 -8.21 -2.45 -9.29
C PHE A 126 -7.10 -2.81 -10.27
N THR A 127 -7.31 -2.44 -11.53
CA THR A 127 -6.30 -2.65 -12.59
C THR A 127 -4.98 -1.94 -12.25
N PRO A 128 -3.85 -2.36 -12.85
CA PRO A 128 -2.57 -1.67 -12.67
C PRO A 128 -2.64 -0.17 -12.98
N GLY A 129 -3.44 0.25 -13.96
CA GLY A 129 -3.65 1.67 -14.27
C GLY A 129 -4.40 2.41 -13.16
N MET A 130 -5.48 1.84 -12.62
CA MET A 130 -6.21 2.45 -11.51
C MET A 130 -5.33 2.59 -10.27
N ARG A 131 -4.52 1.58 -9.97
CA ARG A 131 -3.55 1.60 -8.86
C ARG A 131 -2.49 2.67 -9.04
N ALA A 132 -1.93 2.81 -10.25
CA ALA A 132 -0.97 3.86 -10.57
C ALA A 132 -1.57 5.26 -10.33
N GLY A 133 -2.82 5.48 -10.74
CA GLY A 133 -3.55 6.71 -10.45
C GLY A 133 -3.70 6.97 -8.95
N ILE A 134 -4.12 5.95 -8.18
CA ILE A 134 -4.24 6.05 -6.73
C ILE A 134 -2.89 6.41 -6.09
N GLN A 135 -1.80 5.70 -6.44
CA GLN A 135 -0.46 5.95 -5.91
C GLN A 135 0.00 7.39 -6.16
N MET A 136 -0.23 7.93 -7.36
CA MET A 136 0.09 9.32 -7.69
C MET A 136 -0.78 10.32 -6.93
N THR A 137 -2.10 10.09 -6.82
CA THR A 137 -3.01 10.96 -6.05
C THR A 137 -2.63 11.01 -4.57
N PHE A 138 -2.32 9.86 -3.96
CA PHE A 138 -1.89 9.81 -2.57
C PHE A 138 -0.50 10.44 -2.37
N GLY A 139 0.39 10.32 -3.37
CA GLY A 139 1.67 11.03 -3.38
C GLY A 139 1.51 12.55 -3.36
N GLU A 140 0.63 13.10 -4.20
CA GLU A 140 0.33 14.53 -4.20
C GLU A 140 -0.32 14.98 -2.89
N ALA A 141 -1.27 14.21 -2.36
CA ALA A 141 -1.89 14.51 -1.07
C ALA A 141 -0.86 14.55 0.08
N ARG A 142 0.07 13.59 0.12
CA ARG A 142 1.18 13.56 1.09
C ARG A 142 2.12 14.76 0.91
N ARG A 143 2.39 15.17 -0.33
CA ARG A 143 3.19 16.38 -0.63
C ARG A 143 2.53 17.64 -0.10
N MET A 144 1.25 17.85 -0.42
CA MET A 144 0.50 19.03 0.04
C MET A 144 0.48 19.10 1.57
N TRP A 145 0.33 17.96 2.23
CA TRP A 145 0.35 17.89 3.70
C TRP A 145 1.68 18.31 4.32
N ASN A 146 2.82 17.88 3.78
CA ASN A 146 4.14 18.19 4.35
C ASN A 146 4.60 19.66 4.17
N ASN A 147 3.86 20.45 3.40
CA ASN A 147 4.14 21.87 3.16
C ASN A 147 3.28 22.82 4.03
N HIS A 148 2.52 22.28 4.99
CA HIS A 148 1.71 23.00 5.98
C HIS A 148 2.24 22.75 7.39
#